data_AF-A0A1F6CK87-F1
#
_entry.id   AF-A0A1F6CK87-F1
#
_cell.length_a   1.000
_cell.length_b   1.000
_cell.length_c   1.000
_cell.angle_alpha   90.00
_cell.angle_beta   90.00
_cell.angle_gamma   90.00
#
_symmetry.space_group_name_H-M   'P 1'
#
loop_
_entity.id
_entity.type
_entity.pdbx_description
1 polymer ?
#
loop_
_entity_poly.entity_id
_entity_poly.type
_entity_poly.pdbx_seq_one_letter_code
_entity_poly.pdbx_strand_id
1 'polypeptide(L)'
;MDLRTYKIADSFTIADDAVFAVTRYMRAMAETVEIFNVEKNIEYQKRDIDLIWKFKLNGLRMERLIEVKGDTYDRTGNFFFETISNEEHQTPGCFLYSEADDLYYYFVTTKRLYILPLRQTRAWFIENIDKYPLRKTSTLTGTGSFYITVGRIVPITDVLNAIPDATIHNLANTSILIQEAIVATGEKVEESSSNVPNFAETFALTIEKIARPIWQIINFVLRQ
;
A
#
# COMPACT_ATOMS: atom_id res chain seq x y z
N MET A 1 35.08 7.24 -29.30
CA MET A 1 34.94 6.42 -28.09
C MET A 1 33.71 6.91 -27.33
N ASP A 2 32.70 6.05 -27.26
CA ASP A 2 31.68 5.89 -26.19
C ASP A 2 32.20 6.28 -24.78
N LEU A 3 31.44 6.70 -23.74
CA LEU A 3 30.04 6.60 -23.27
C LEU A 3 30.00 7.52 -22.00
N ARG A 4 28.93 8.11 -21.44
CA ARG A 4 27.58 7.64 -21.13
C ARG A 4 26.71 8.86 -20.76
N THR A 5 25.52 8.93 -21.33
CA THR A 5 24.46 9.86 -20.96
C THR A 5 23.73 9.33 -19.71
N TYR A 6 23.69 10.09 -18.61
CA TYR A 6 22.72 9.85 -17.54
C TYR A 6 21.53 10.79 -17.74
N LYS A 7 20.46 10.29 -18.36
CA LYS A 7 19.14 10.92 -18.28
C LYS A 7 18.47 10.44 -16.99
N ILE A 8 18.63 11.20 -15.91
CA ILE A 8 17.69 11.17 -14.78
C ILE A 8 16.47 11.96 -15.26
N ALA A 9 15.55 11.31 -15.94
CA ALA A 9 14.32 11.92 -16.44
C ALA A 9 13.19 10.91 -16.49
N ASP A 10 12.94 10.22 -15.37
CA ASP A 10 11.64 9.61 -15.11
C ASP A 10 11.04 10.38 -13.92
N SER A 11 10.08 11.26 -14.20
CA SER A 11 9.30 11.92 -13.16
C SER A 11 8.41 10.87 -12.50
N PHE A 12 8.68 10.50 -11.25
CA PHE A 12 7.78 9.67 -10.47
C PHE A 12 6.42 10.36 -10.37
N THR A 13 5.37 9.69 -10.79
CA THR A 13 4.00 10.15 -10.58
C THR A 13 3.55 9.84 -9.15
N ILE A 14 2.48 10.48 -8.68
CA ILE A 14 1.86 10.17 -7.38
C ILE A 14 1.48 8.69 -7.29
N ALA A 15 1.09 8.08 -8.41
CA ALA A 15 0.77 6.65 -8.49
C ALA A 15 2.01 5.79 -8.27
N ASP A 16 3.12 6.07 -8.97
CA ASP A 16 4.38 5.34 -8.81
C ASP A 16 4.90 5.40 -7.37
N ASP A 17 4.84 6.60 -6.75
CA ASP A 17 5.23 6.80 -5.35
C ASP A 17 4.38 5.98 -4.39
N ALA A 18 3.08 5.88 -4.65
CA ALA A 18 2.15 5.11 -3.84
C ALA A 18 2.43 3.61 -3.93
N VAL A 19 2.55 3.08 -5.14
CA VAL A 19 2.87 1.66 -5.39
C VAL A 19 4.22 1.30 -4.77
N PHE A 20 5.23 2.15 -4.92
CA PHE A 20 6.54 1.93 -4.30
C PHE A 20 6.45 1.87 -2.77
N ALA A 21 5.77 2.83 -2.14
CA ALA A 21 5.65 2.89 -0.68
C ALA A 21 4.86 1.69 -0.11
N VAL A 22 3.74 1.34 -0.75
CA VAL A 22 2.91 0.19 -0.38
C VAL A 22 3.68 -1.12 -0.53
N THR A 23 4.37 -1.31 -1.66
CA THR A 23 5.18 -2.49 -1.90
C THR A 23 6.28 -2.63 -0.85
N ARG A 24 6.97 -1.53 -0.50
CA ARG A 24 8.00 -1.53 0.56
C ARG A 24 7.42 -1.92 1.91
N TYR A 25 6.26 -1.37 2.27
CA TYR A 25 5.57 -1.68 3.51
C TYR A 25 5.21 -3.17 3.59
N MET A 26 4.63 -3.73 2.54
CA MET A 26 4.24 -5.15 2.52
C MET A 26 5.46 -6.09 2.51
N ARG A 27 6.55 -5.74 1.81
CA ARG A 27 7.79 -6.53 1.83
C ARG A 27 8.40 -6.65 3.22
N ALA A 28 8.15 -5.69 4.11
CA ALA A 28 8.66 -5.73 5.47
C ALA A 28 7.86 -6.65 6.41
N MET A 29 6.68 -7.11 5.99
CA MET A 29 5.85 -8.03 6.77
C MET A 29 6.46 -9.44 6.79
N ALA A 30 6.51 -10.08 7.96
CA ALA A 30 7.15 -11.38 8.14
C ALA A 30 6.42 -12.52 7.39
N GLU A 31 5.11 -12.37 7.19
CA GLU A 31 4.26 -13.29 6.45
C GLU A 31 4.45 -13.19 4.94
N THR A 32 5.02 -12.10 4.42
CA THR A 32 5.16 -11.88 2.98
C THR A 32 6.11 -12.90 2.38
N VAL A 33 5.62 -13.63 1.39
CA VAL A 33 6.42 -14.54 0.58
C VAL A 33 6.89 -13.83 -0.68
N GLU A 34 5.96 -13.17 -1.37
CA GLU A 34 6.23 -12.55 -2.66
C GLU A 34 5.21 -11.44 -2.99
N ILE A 35 5.67 -10.43 -3.73
CA ILE A 35 4.82 -9.36 -4.25
C ILE A 35 5.15 -9.17 -5.73
N PHE A 36 4.14 -9.32 -6.58
CA PHE A 36 4.26 -9.08 -8.01
C PHE A 36 3.60 -7.76 -8.36
N ASN A 37 4.34 -6.87 -9.03
CA ASN A 37 3.74 -5.73 -9.71
C ASN A 37 3.24 -6.19 -11.08
N VAL A 38 1.94 -6.00 -11.32
CA VAL A 38 1.24 -6.43 -12.53
C VAL A 38 0.62 -5.27 -13.30
N GLU A 39 0.95 -4.02 -12.95
CA GLU A 39 0.43 -2.79 -13.60
C GLU A 39 0.67 -2.75 -15.11
N LYS A 40 1.66 -3.51 -15.63
CA LYS A 40 1.98 -3.60 -17.07
C LYS A 40 1.40 -4.84 -17.75
N ASN A 41 0.67 -5.69 -17.02
CA ASN A 41 0.06 -6.90 -17.56
C ASN A 41 -1.38 -6.63 -17.99
N ILE A 42 -1.67 -6.81 -19.28
CA ILE A 42 -2.96 -6.49 -19.88
C ILE A 42 -4.15 -7.23 -19.27
N GLU A 43 -3.96 -8.46 -18.78
CA GLU A 43 -5.04 -9.24 -18.16
C GLU A 43 -5.40 -8.74 -16.77
N TYR A 44 -4.43 -8.17 -16.03
CA TYR A 44 -4.66 -7.55 -14.73
C TYR A 44 -5.15 -6.11 -14.85
N GLN A 45 -4.68 -5.36 -15.86
CA GLN A 45 -5.19 -4.02 -16.17
C GLN A 45 -6.70 -4.00 -16.44
N LYS A 46 -7.23 -4.98 -17.18
CA LYS A 46 -8.68 -5.12 -17.43
C LYS A 46 -9.51 -5.29 -16.15
N ARG A 47 -8.86 -5.75 -15.09
CA ARG A 47 -9.45 -6.09 -13.79
C ARG A 47 -9.12 -5.06 -12.71
N ASP A 48 -8.31 -4.04 -13.04
CA ASP A 48 -7.88 -2.99 -12.13
C ASP A 48 -7.15 -3.57 -10.90
N ILE A 49 -6.03 -4.23 -11.19
CA ILE A 49 -5.16 -4.86 -10.21
C ILE A 49 -3.73 -4.39 -10.49
N ASP A 50 -3.12 -3.78 -9.48
CA ASP A 50 -1.75 -3.30 -9.54
C ASP A 50 -0.76 -4.31 -8.96
N LEU A 51 -1.14 -4.97 -7.87
CA LEU A 51 -0.28 -5.86 -7.11
C LEU A 51 -0.94 -7.21 -6.81
N ILE A 52 -0.13 -8.27 -6.82
CA ILE A 52 -0.48 -9.59 -6.26
C ILE A 52 0.41 -9.84 -5.05
N TRP A 53 -0.20 -10.06 -3.90
CA TRP A 53 0.50 -10.37 -2.65
C TRP A 53 0.32 -11.82 -2.27
N LYS A 54 1.43 -12.57 -2.23
CA LYS A 54 1.47 -13.93 -1.70
C LYS A 54 2.06 -13.91 -0.30
N PHE A 55 1.35 -14.47 0.67
CA PHE A 55 1.74 -14.46 2.08
C PHE A 55 1.41 -15.78 2.77
N LYS A 56 1.94 -15.98 3.97
CA LYS A 56 1.62 -17.15 4.81
C LYS A 56 0.72 -16.76 5.97
N LEU A 57 -0.41 -17.45 6.11
CA LEU A 57 -1.28 -17.34 7.27
C LEU A 57 -1.44 -18.73 7.90
N ASN A 58 -1.04 -18.88 9.17
CA ASN A 58 -1.07 -20.16 9.88
C ASN A 58 -0.37 -21.32 9.12
N GLY A 59 0.74 -21.00 8.45
CA GLY A 59 1.51 -21.95 7.63
C GLY A 59 0.96 -22.22 6.23
N LEU A 60 -0.26 -21.75 5.92
CA LEU A 60 -0.88 -21.89 4.60
C LEU A 60 -0.49 -20.72 3.68
N ARG A 61 -0.27 -21.00 2.40
CA ARG A 61 -0.03 -19.97 1.39
C ARG A 61 -1.36 -19.36 0.97
N MET A 62 -1.42 -18.05 1.05
CA MET A 62 -2.56 -17.22 0.67
C MET A 62 -2.14 -16.25 -0.43
N GLU A 63 -3.14 -15.72 -1.13
CA GLU A 63 -2.96 -14.69 -2.16
C GLU A 63 -4.02 -13.60 -1.97
N ARG A 64 -3.64 -12.35 -2.24
CA ARG A 64 -4.52 -11.18 -2.31
C ARG A 64 -4.22 -10.36 -3.56
N LEU A 65 -5.27 -9.91 -4.22
CA LEU A 65 -5.22 -8.97 -5.34
C LEU A 65 -5.44 -7.56 -4.81
N ILE A 66 -4.61 -6.60 -5.20
CA ILE A 66 -4.60 -5.26 -4.61
C ILE A 66 -4.62 -4.21 -5.70
N GLU A 67 -5.48 -3.22 -5.52
CA GLU A 67 -5.52 -1.95 -6.24
C GLU A 67 -4.89 -0.86 -5.35
N VAL A 68 -4.03 -0.01 -5.88
CA VAL A 68 -3.33 1.04 -5.14
C VAL A 68 -3.74 2.41 -5.64
N LYS A 69 -4.29 3.23 -4.73
CA LYS A 69 -4.67 4.61 -5.04
C LYS A 69 -3.79 5.61 -4.29
N GLY A 70 -2.95 6.34 -5.03
CA GLY A 70 -2.17 7.46 -4.51
C GLY A 70 -2.96 8.76 -4.46
N ASP A 71 -2.89 9.50 -3.35
CA ASP A 71 -3.56 10.78 -3.18
C ASP A 71 -2.71 11.78 -2.37
N THR A 72 -2.89 13.07 -2.61
CA THR A 72 -2.22 14.18 -1.92
C THR A 72 -3.18 15.07 -1.11
N TYR A 73 -4.50 14.86 -1.22
CA TYR A 73 -5.54 15.67 -0.57
C TYR A 73 -5.90 15.20 0.85
N ASP A 74 -4.89 14.82 1.62
CA ASP A 74 -5.02 14.21 2.95
C ASP A 74 -5.68 15.11 4.01
N ARG A 75 -5.59 16.43 3.81
CA ARG A 75 -6.14 17.45 4.73
C ARG A 75 -7.65 17.58 4.67
N THR A 76 -8.30 17.01 3.65
CA THR A 76 -9.74 17.10 3.49
C THR A 76 -10.50 16.18 4.44
N GLY A 77 -9.85 15.14 4.97
CA GLY A 77 -10.50 14.11 5.77
C GLY A 77 -11.39 13.16 4.97
N ASN A 78 -11.26 13.15 3.63
CA ASN A 78 -12.11 12.36 2.74
C ASN A 78 -11.28 11.46 1.81
N PHE A 79 -11.88 10.35 1.40
CA PHE A 79 -11.51 9.64 0.19
C PHE A 79 -12.23 10.24 -1.02
N PHE A 80 -11.64 10.06 -2.20
CA PHE A 80 -12.32 10.20 -3.48
C PHE A 80 -12.57 8.81 -4.07
N PHE A 81 -13.82 8.35 -3.99
CA PHE A 81 -14.23 7.09 -4.63
C PHE A 81 -14.71 7.38 -6.05
N GLU A 82 -13.93 6.92 -7.01
CA GLU A 82 -14.17 7.14 -8.43
C GLU A 82 -15.32 6.28 -8.94
N THR A 83 -16.34 6.91 -9.48
CA THR A 83 -17.53 6.25 -10.03
C THR A 83 -17.54 6.22 -11.55
N ILE A 84 -16.86 7.18 -12.19
CA ILE A 84 -16.72 7.26 -13.65
C ILE A 84 -15.27 7.66 -13.96
N SER A 85 -14.55 6.80 -14.66
CA SER A 85 -13.16 7.07 -15.05
C SER A 85 -13.08 8.11 -16.17
N ASN A 86 -14.01 8.06 -17.14
CA ASN A 86 -14.12 9.01 -18.24
C ASN A 86 -15.59 9.44 -18.44
N GLU A 87 -15.89 10.70 -18.11
CA GLU A 87 -17.24 11.28 -18.20
C GLU A 87 -17.80 11.28 -19.63
N GLU A 88 -16.99 11.58 -20.63
CA GLU A 88 -17.44 11.59 -22.03
C GLU A 88 -17.93 10.22 -22.48
N HIS A 89 -17.23 9.17 -22.04
CA HIS A 89 -17.50 7.78 -22.43
C HIS A 89 -18.37 7.03 -21.40
N GLN A 90 -18.76 7.68 -20.30
CA GLN A 90 -19.48 7.07 -19.17
C GLN A 90 -18.85 5.74 -18.71
N THR A 91 -17.53 5.65 -18.78
CA THR A 91 -16.80 4.43 -18.41
C THR A 91 -16.78 4.28 -16.89
N PRO A 92 -17.16 3.12 -16.32
CA PRO A 92 -17.13 2.91 -14.88
C PRO A 92 -15.78 3.27 -14.28
N GLY A 93 -15.81 3.88 -13.09
CA GLY A 93 -14.61 4.20 -12.31
C GLY A 93 -14.07 3.00 -11.56
N CYS A 94 -12.76 3.02 -11.25
CA CYS A 94 -12.03 1.92 -10.61
C CYS A 94 -12.77 1.31 -9.41
N PHE A 95 -13.33 2.18 -8.56
CA PHE A 95 -14.00 1.77 -7.34
C PHE A 95 -15.21 0.86 -7.59
N LEU A 96 -15.85 0.94 -8.75
CA LEU A 96 -17.05 0.17 -9.08
C LEU A 96 -16.76 -1.17 -9.78
N TYR A 97 -15.67 -1.28 -10.54
CA TYR A 97 -15.41 -2.48 -11.35
C TYR A 97 -14.16 -3.27 -10.95
N SER A 98 -13.21 -2.68 -10.20
CA SER A 98 -11.98 -3.38 -9.79
C SER A 98 -12.30 -4.73 -9.15
N GLU A 99 -11.55 -5.75 -9.53
CA GLU A 99 -11.65 -7.11 -8.99
C GLU A 99 -10.62 -7.37 -7.88
N ALA A 100 -9.94 -6.33 -7.39
CA ALA A 100 -9.05 -6.46 -6.25
C ALA A 100 -9.81 -6.92 -4.99
N ASP A 101 -9.14 -7.69 -4.13
CA ASP A 101 -9.64 -8.03 -2.81
C ASP A 101 -9.65 -6.80 -1.90
N ASP A 102 -8.59 -6.00 -1.99
CA ASP A 102 -8.34 -4.83 -1.15
C ASP A 102 -7.98 -3.60 -1.99
N LEU A 103 -8.50 -2.44 -1.58
CA LEU A 103 -8.07 -1.12 -2.05
C LEU A 103 -7.10 -0.51 -1.03
N TYR A 104 -5.88 -0.26 -1.48
CA TYR A 104 -4.83 0.37 -0.71
C TYR A 104 -4.80 1.86 -1.05
N TYR A 105 -5.51 2.66 -0.25
CA TYR A 105 -5.61 4.11 -0.43
C TYR A 105 -4.50 4.81 0.36
N TYR A 106 -3.54 5.38 -0.34
CA TYR A 106 -2.33 5.94 0.26
C TYR A 106 -2.24 7.45 0.07
N PHE A 107 -2.24 8.17 1.19
CA PHE A 107 -1.96 9.60 1.20
C PHE A 107 -0.46 9.88 1.24
N VAL A 108 0.09 10.23 0.09
CA VAL A 108 1.54 10.40 -0.12
C VAL A 108 2.14 11.47 0.80
N THR A 109 1.40 12.55 1.07
CA THR A 109 1.87 13.66 1.92
C THR A 109 2.05 13.24 3.38
N THR A 110 1.11 12.48 3.93
CA THR A 110 1.14 12.07 5.35
C THR A 110 1.65 10.67 5.58
N LYS A 111 1.96 9.94 4.50
CA LYS A 111 2.39 8.55 4.54
C LYS A 111 1.37 7.65 5.25
N ARG A 112 0.07 8.00 5.17
CA ARG A 112 -1.03 7.22 5.75
C ARG A 112 -1.60 6.29 4.69
N LEU A 113 -1.57 4.99 4.97
CA LEU A 113 -2.20 3.96 4.16
C LEU A 113 -3.48 3.49 4.83
N TYR A 114 -4.55 3.46 4.07
CA TYR A 114 -5.80 2.83 4.43
C TYR A 114 -5.95 1.56 3.60
N ILE A 115 -6.19 0.42 4.26
CA ILE A 115 -6.45 -0.85 3.60
C ILE A 115 -7.94 -1.12 3.76
N LEU A 116 -8.66 -1.11 2.63
CA LEU A 116 -10.11 -1.24 2.59
C LEU A 116 -10.47 -2.56 1.89
N PRO A 117 -11.19 -3.50 2.54
CA PRO A 117 -11.69 -4.68 1.85
C PRO A 117 -12.69 -4.24 0.78
N LEU A 118 -12.29 -4.36 -0.48
CA LEU A 118 -12.91 -3.60 -1.57
C LEU A 118 -14.36 -4.03 -1.78
N ARG A 119 -14.65 -5.33 -1.74
CA ARG A 119 -16.01 -5.85 -1.90
C ARG A 119 -16.97 -5.32 -0.83
N GLN A 120 -16.55 -5.34 0.43
CA GLN A 120 -17.39 -4.87 1.55
C GLN A 120 -17.59 -3.36 1.47
N THR A 121 -16.49 -2.63 1.24
CA THR A 121 -16.50 -1.16 1.13
C THR A 121 -17.36 -0.68 -0.02
N ARG A 122 -17.27 -1.34 -1.19
CA ARG A 122 -18.10 -1.05 -2.37
C ARG A 122 -19.58 -1.26 -2.10
N ALA A 123 -19.95 -2.39 -1.50
CA ALA A 123 -21.35 -2.70 -1.21
C ALA A 123 -21.96 -1.62 -0.30
N TRP A 124 -21.30 -1.30 0.81
CA TRP A 124 -21.71 -0.21 1.68
C TRP A 124 -21.78 1.14 0.96
N PHE A 125 -20.77 1.47 0.15
CA PHE A 125 -20.75 2.75 -0.56
C PHE A 125 -21.93 2.89 -1.52
N ILE A 126 -22.27 1.85 -2.28
CA ILE A 126 -23.41 1.86 -3.22
C ILE A 126 -24.72 2.14 -2.48
N GLU A 127 -24.94 1.52 -1.32
CA GLU A 127 -26.13 1.75 -0.49
C GLU A 127 -26.21 3.18 0.08
N ASN A 128 -25.08 3.88 0.13
CA ASN A 128 -24.95 5.20 0.77
C ASN A 128 -24.57 6.31 -0.23
N ILE A 129 -24.46 6.00 -1.53
CA ILE A 129 -23.79 6.86 -2.52
C ILE A 129 -24.41 8.25 -2.65
N ASP A 130 -25.73 8.35 -2.47
CA ASP A 130 -26.49 9.59 -2.60
C ASP A 130 -26.26 10.57 -1.44
N LYS A 131 -25.71 10.09 -0.32
CA LYS A 131 -25.33 10.94 0.82
C LYS A 131 -24.10 11.79 0.51
N TYR A 132 -23.25 11.33 -0.41
CA TYR A 132 -21.95 11.92 -0.65
C TYR A 132 -21.96 12.84 -1.87
N PRO A 133 -21.33 14.02 -1.79
CA PRO A 133 -21.34 14.97 -2.89
C PRO A 133 -20.47 14.47 -4.06
N LEU A 134 -20.97 14.64 -5.27
CA LEU A 134 -20.25 14.37 -6.51
C LEU A 134 -19.18 15.44 -6.74
N ARG A 135 -18.00 15.01 -7.19
CA ARG A 135 -16.89 15.86 -7.62
C ARG A 135 -16.31 15.35 -8.92
N LYS A 136 -15.80 16.31 -9.68
CA LYS A 136 -15.11 16.10 -10.94
C LYS A 136 -13.64 16.44 -10.75
N THR A 137 -12.75 15.64 -11.32
CA THR A 137 -11.32 15.93 -11.42
C THR A 137 -10.89 15.80 -12.86
N SER A 138 -9.93 16.62 -13.30
CA SER A 138 -9.33 16.51 -14.63
C SER A 138 -8.10 15.63 -14.55
N THR A 139 -8.08 14.56 -15.35
CA THR A 139 -6.94 13.65 -15.45
C THR A 139 -6.22 13.91 -16.77
N LEU A 140 -4.91 14.20 -16.70
CA LEU A 140 -4.06 14.38 -17.87
C LEU A 140 -3.61 13.02 -18.39
N THR A 141 -3.78 12.75 -19.68
CA THR A 141 -3.22 11.58 -20.35
C THR A 141 -1.77 11.84 -20.78
N GLY A 142 -0.97 10.79 -20.94
CA GLY A 142 0.39 10.87 -21.48
C GLY A 142 0.48 11.45 -22.90
N THR A 143 -0.66 11.63 -23.60
CA THR A 143 -0.75 12.26 -24.92
C THR A 143 -1.10 13.75 -24.87
N GLY A 144 -1.23 14.34 -23.68
CA GLY A 144 -1.60 15.75 -23.51
C GLY A 144 -3.12 16.03 -23.59
N SER A 145 -3.95 14.99 -23.66
CA SER A 145 -5.41 15.12 -23.61
C SER A 145 -5.88 15.09 -22.15
N PHE A 146 -6.98 15.76 -21.85
CA PHE A 146 -7.61 15.69 -20.53
C PHE A 146 -8.94 14.97 -20.65
N TYR A 147 -9.23 14.06 -19.72
CA TYR A 147 -10.59 13.58 -19.51
C TYR A 147 -11.06 13.94 -18.10
N ILE A 148 -12.37 14.02 -17.95
CA ILE A 148 -13.00 14.29 -16.67
C ILE A 148 -13.31 12.96 -16.00
N THR A 149 -12.80 12.79 -14.80
CA THR A 149 -13.11 11.70 -13.90
C THR A 149 -14.13 12.19 -12.88
N VAL A 150 -15.10 11.34 -12.54
CA VAL A 150 -16.18 11.66 -11.60
C VAL A 150 -16.14 10.70 -10.44
N GLY A 151 -16.30 11.22 -9.23
CA GLY A 151 -16.37 10.42 -8.02
C GLY A 151 -17.13 11.12 -6.91
N ARG A 152 -17.16 10.47 -5.75
CA ARG A 152 -17.82 10.97 -4.55
C ARG A 152 -16.78 11.26 -3.48
N ILE A 153 -16.96 12.36 -2.75
CA ILE A 153 -16.14 12.70 -1.60
C ILE A 153 -16.76 12.00 -0.38
N VAL A 154 -16.05 11.01 0.14
CA VAL A 154 -16.54 10.16 1.22
C VAL A 154 -15.69 10.40 2.46
N PRO A 155 -16.27 10.84 3.59
CA PRO A 155 -15.51 11.03 4.83
C PRO A 155 -14.83 9.73 5.25
N ILE A 156 -13.54 9.82 5.58
CA ILE A 156 -12.75 8.66 6.03
C ILE A 156 -13.40 8.03 7.26
N THR A 157 -13.91 8.86 8.16
CA THR A 157 -14.61 8.42 9.38
C THR A 157 -15.83 7.55 9.08
N ASP A 158 -16.59 7.87 8.04
CA ASP A 158 -17.81 7.14 7.71
C ASP A 158 -17.46 5.73 7.23
N VAL A 159 -16.40 5.61 6.41
CA VAL A 159 -15.88 4.32 5.96
C VAL A 159 -15.37 3.50 7.13
N LEU A 160 -14.53 4.06 7.99
CA LEU A 160 -13.94 3.32 9.12
C LEU A 160 -14.99 2.88 10.14
N ASN A 161 -16.03 3.67 10.35
CA ASN A 161 -17.14 3.29 11.23
C ASN A 161 -18.01 2.19 10.63
N ALA A 162 -18.17 2.18 9.31
CA ALA A 162 -19.03 1.24 8.61
C ALA A 162 -18.33 -0.09 8.24
N ILE A 163 -17.02 -0.08 8.08
CA ILE A 163 -16.22 -1.21 7.61
C ILE A 163 -15.23 -1.62 8.72
N PRO A 164 -15.60 -2.56 9.62
CA PRO A 164 -14.76 -2.96 10.76
C PRO A 164 -13.39 -3.53 10.36
N ASP A 165 -13.32 -4.12 9.17
CA ASP A 165 -12.11 -4.74 8.62
C ASP A 165 -11.18 -3.70 7.94
N ALA A 166 -11.60 -2.43 7.83
CA ALA A 166 -10.74 -1.37 7.30
C ALA A 166 -9.65 -1.02 8.32
N THR A 167 -8.39 -0.96 7.87
CA THR A 167 -7.24 -0.66 8.74
C THR A 167 -6.46 0.55 8.27
N ILE A 168 -5.73 1.18 9.20
CA ILE A 168 -4.93 2.38 8.95
C ILE A 168 -3.50 2.13 9.43
N HIS A 169 -2.54 2.49 8.59
CA HIS A 169 -1.11 2.33 8.86
C HIS A 169 -0.37 3.63 8.57
N ASN A 170 0.63 3.96 9.39
CA ASN A 170 1.52 5.09 9.15
C ASN A 170 2.88 4.57 8.67
N LEU A 171 3.24 4.89 7.43
CA LEU A 171 4.43 4.40 6.74
C LEU A 171 5.65 5.32 6.93
N ALA A 172 5.54 6.40 7.72
CA ALA A 172 6.64 7.34 7.94
C ALA A 172 7.86 6.71 8.66
N ASN A 173 7.65 5.66 9.46
CA ASN A 173 8.68 5.09 10.34
C ASN A 173 9.20 3.71 9.92
N THR A 174 8.78 3.18 8.77
CA THR A 174 9.21 1.84 8.32
C THR A 174 10.73 1.78 8.04
N SER A 175 11.38 2.93 7.83
CA SER A 175 12.84 3.06 7.72
C SER A 175 13.56 2.99 9.08
N ILE A 176 12.97 3.54 10.15
CA ILE A 176 13.62 3.63 11.47
C ILE A 176 13.70 2.26 12.14
N LEU A 177 12.64 1.45 12.05
CA LEU A 177 12.63 0.12 12.65
C LEU A 177 13.69 -0.83 12.06
N ILE A 178 14.01 -0.66 10.77
CA ILE A 178 15.09 -1.42 10.11
C ILE A 178 16.46 -0.90 10.54
N GLN A 179 16.65 0.42 10.62
CA GLN A 179 17.90 1.01 11.07
C GLN A 179 18.19 0.69 12.54
N GLU A 180 17.19 0.75 13.41
CA GLU A 180 17.30 0.40 14.84
C GLU A 180 17.55 -1.10 15.04
N ALA A 181 16.94 -1.97 14.21
CA ALA A 181 17.26 -3.39 14.21
C ALA A 181 18.72 -3.67 13.78
N ILE A 182 19.24 -2.96 12.77
CA ILE A 182 20.63 -3.07 12.30
C ILE A 182 21.62 -2.48 13.32
N VAL A 183 21.27 -1.38 13.98
CA VAL A 183 22.12 -0.73 15.00
C VAL A 183 22.13 -1.55 16.29
N ALA A 184 21.00 -2.15 16.68
CA ALA A 184 20.89 -3.01 17.86
C ALA A 184 21.65 -4.34 17.73
N THR A 185 21.94 -4.82 16.51
CA THR A 185 22.74 -6.03 16.27
C THR A 185 24.24 -5.78 16.22
N GLY A 186 24.70 -4.53 16.21
CA GLY A 186 26.11 -4.18 16.29
C GLY A 186 27.00 -4.59 15.11
N GLU A 187 26.40 -5.11 14.02
CA GLU A 187 27.16 -5.48 12.83
C GLU A 187 27.48 -4.23 11.99
N LYS A 188 28.74 -3.78 12.06
CA LYS A 188 29.31 -2.96 10.99
C LYS A 188 29.40 -3.82 9.74
N VAL A 189 28.64 -3.48 8.71
CA VAL A 189 28.85 -4.03 7.37
C VAL A 189 30.12 -3.40 6.80
N GLU A 190 31.25 -4.05 6.99
CA GLU A 190 32.40 -3.85 6.10
C GLU A 190 32.18 -4.66 4.83
N GLU A 191 32.21 -3.98 3.68
CA GLU A 191 32.19 -4.61 2.36
C GLU A 191 33.43 -5.48 2.19
N SER A 192 33.31 -6.79 2.41
CA SER A 192 34.16 -7.74 1.70
C SER A 192 33.48 -9.10 1.53
N SER A 193 33.86 -9.73 0.42
CA SER A 193 33.20 -10.82 -0.28
C SER A 193 33.14 -12.16 0.47
N SER A 194 32.13 -12.96 0.08
CA SER A 194 32.08 -14.44 0.12
C SER A 194 32.00 -15.12 1.49
N ASN A 195 30.85 -14.99 2.17
CA ASN A 195 30.01 -16.08 2.73
C ASN A 195 28.96 -15.45 3.63
N VAL A 196 27.73 -15.29 3.12
CA VAL A 196 26.63 -14.71 3.91
C VAL A 196 25.75 -15.87 4.41
N PRO A 197 25.57 -16.07 5.72
CA PRO A 197 24.61 -17.04 6.24
C PRO A 197 23.19 -16.60 5.90
N ASN A 198 22.28 -17.56 5.72
CA ASN A 198 20.90 -17.33 5.32
C ASN A 198 20.23 -16.29 6.23
N PHE A 199 19.89 -15.13 5.67
CA PHE A 199 19.30 -13.98 6.35
C PHE A 199 18.10 -14.36 7.24
N ALA A 200 17.34 -15.39 6.86
CA ALA A 200 16.21 -15.89 7.63
C ALA A 200 16.60 -16.51 8.99
N GLU A 201 17.72 -17.23 9.06
CA GLU A 201 18.19 -17.86 10.31
C GLU A 201 18.75 -16.83 11.28
N THR A 202 19.50 -15.86 10.75
CA THR A 202 20.03 -14.73 11.53
C THR A 202 18.90 -13.85 12.07
N PHE A 203 17.85 -13.62 11.28
CA PHE A 203 16.69 -12.82 11.70
C PHE A 203 15.84 -13.52 12.77
N ALA A 204 15.60 -14.83 12.64
CA ALA A 204 14.85 -15.60 13.63
C ALA A 204 15.52 -15.64 15.02
N LEU A 205 16.85 -15.86 15.05
CA LEU A 205 17.64 -15.82 16.28
C LEU A 205 17.66 -14.42 16.93
N THR A 206 17.53 -13.37 16.11
CA THR A 206 17.54 -11.97 16.57
C THR A 206 16.20 -11.58 17.22
N ILE A 207 15.07 -11.98 16.62
CA ILE A 207 13.75 -11.78 17.23
C ILE A 207 13.66 -12.51 18.57
N GLU A 208 14.19 -13.73 18.68
CA GLU A 208 14.15 -14.50 19.92
C GLU A 208 14.97 -13.85 21.06
N LYS A 209 16.10 -13.21 20.74
CA LYS A 209 16.92 -12.46 21.71
C LYS A 209 16.30 -11.14 22.17
N ILE A 210 15.52 -10.47 21.32
CA ILE A 210 14.88 -9.19 21.65
C ILE A 210 13.52 -9.40 22.34
N ALA A 211 12.76 -10.42 21.94
CA ALA A 211 11.44 -10.70 22.50
C ALA A 211 11.52 -11.25 23.94
N ARG A 212 12.57 -12.01 24.29
CA ARG A 212 12.69 -12.66 25.61
C ARG A 212 12.85 -11.68 26.78
N PRO A 213 13.67 -10.61 26.70
CA PRO A 213 13.75 -9.58 27.73
C PRO A 213 12.46 -8.76 27.87
N ILE A 214 11.81 -8.43 26.74
CA ILE A 214 10.56 -7.65 26.73
C ILE A 214 9.43 -8.44 27.42
N TRP A 215 9.36 -9.75 27.17
CA TRP A 215 8.38 -10.64 27.82
C TRP A 215 8.64 -10.78 29.33
N GLN A 216 9.90 -10.74 29.78
CA GLN A 216 10.27 -10.74 31.20
C GLN A 216 9.91 -9.41 31.90
N ILE A 217 10.10 -8.27 31.22
CA ILE A 217 9.75 -6.95 31.74
C ILE A 217 8.23 -6.80 31.86
N ILE A 218 7.46 -7.23 30.86
CA ILE A 218 5.99 -7.19 30.88
C ILE A 218 5.44 -8.07 32.02
N ASN A 219 5.99 -9.27 32.24
CA ASN A 219 5.57 -10.13 33.35
C ASN A 219 5.97 -9.61 34.74
N PHE A 220 7.03 -8.81 34.83
CA PHE A 220 7.43 -8.19 36.09
C PHE A 220 6.48 -7.04 36.48
N VAL A 221 6.01 -6.27 35.49
CA VAL A 221 5.07 -5.14 35.72
C VAL A 221 3.64 -5.64 35.99
N LEU A 222 3.23 -6.77 35.41
CA LEU A 222 1.89 -7.33 35.61
C LEU A 222 1.73 -8.19 36.89
N ARG A 223 2.77 -8.31 37.72
CA ARG A 223 2.77 -9.09 38.98
C ARG A 223 3.00 -8.25 40.24
N GLN A 224 2.95 -6.92 40.14
CA GLN A 224 2.89 -5.97 41.25
C GLN A 224 1.45 -5.46 41.39
#